data_AF-A0A1B6FJ03-F1
#
_entry.id   AF-A0A1B6FJ03-F1
#
_cell.length_a   1.000
_cell.length_b   1.000
_cell.length_c   1.000
_cell.angle_alpha   90.00
_cell.angle_beta   90.00
_cell.angle_gamma   90.00
#
_symmetry.space_group_name_H-M   'P 1'
#
loop_
_entity.id
_entity.type
_entity.pdbx_description
1 polymer ?
#
loop_
_entity_poly.entity_id
_entity_poly.type
_entity_poly.pdbx_seq_one_letter_code
_entity_poly.pdbx_strand_id
1 'polypeptide(L)'
;LLRMACKRRGASDFGKPIDLNEKIQVDMIVLGSVAVSKEGHRIGKGEGFSDLEYAVMAACGTVTEDTVIVTTVHDEQIFDKLPHELFQPFDVPVDFIVTPTQVIEVTPRLPKPKGILWNVLSDRRLQLIPMLKTLRDKDM
;
A
#
# COMPACT_ATOMS: atom_id res chain seq x y z
N LEU A 1 -16.54 -3.31 -19.70
CA LEU A 1 -15.72 -4.35 -19.04
C LEU A 1 -14.93 -3.79 -17.85
N LEU A 2 -13.99 -2.86 -18.05
CA LEU A 2 -13.10 -2.34 -16.99
C LEU A 2 -13.83 -1.83 -15.73
N ARG A 3 -14.87 -1.01 -15.86
CA ARG A 3 -15.68 -0.52 -14.71
C ARG A 3 -16.30 -1.64 -13.87
N MET A 4 -16.55 -2.81 -14.45
CA MET A 4 -17.07 -3.96 -13.72
C MET A 4 -15.93 -4.70 -13.03
N ALA A 5 -14.82 -4.93 -13.74
CA ALA A 5 -13.64 -5.62 -13.22
C ALA A 5 -12.99 -4.90 -12.03
N CYS A 6 -13.02 -3.56 -11.98
CA CYS A 6 -12.43 -2.78 -10.88
C CYS A 6 -13.26 -2.79 -9.57
N LYS A 7 -14.40 -3.50 -9.51
CA LYS A 7 -15.16 -3.69 -8.26
C LYS A 7 -14.69 -4.97 -7.58
N ARG A 8 -14.79 -5.07 -6.25
CA ARG A 8 -14.43 -6.29 -5.49
C ARG A 8 -15.01 -7.58 -6.09
N ARG A 9 -16.30 -7.58 -6.45
CA ARG A 9 -16.94 -8.74 -7.09
C ARG A 9 -16.37 -8.99 -8.49
N GLY A 10 -16.18 -7.96 -9.29
CA GLY A 10 -15.59 -8.08 -10.62
C GLY A 10 -14.14 -8.57 -10.59
N ALA A 11 -13.34 -8.20 -9.59
CA ALA A 11 -12.00 -8.73 -9.41
C ALA A 11 -12.04 -10.26 -9.21
N SER A 12 -13.07 -10.79 -8.54
CA SER A 12 -13.27 -12.24 -8.40
C SER A 12 -13.82 -12.89 -9.67
N ASP A 13 -14.74 -12.24 -10.37
CA ASP A 13 -15.41 -12.81 -11.55
C ASP A 13 -14.52 -12.79 -12.80
N PHE A 14 -13.66 -11.77 -12.94
CA PHE A 14 -12.82 -11.53 -14.11
C PHE A 14 -11.32 -11.70 -13.85
N GLY A 15 -10.89 -11.71 -12.59
CA GLY A 15 -9.48 -11.84 -12.23
C GLY A 15 -9.02 -13.30 -12.21
N LYS A 16 -7.70 -13.48 -12.37
CA LYS A 16 -7.03 -14.76 -12.15
C LYS A 16 -6.33 -14.70 -10.79
N PRO A 17 -6.62 -15.63 -9.85
CA PRO A 17 -5.84 -15.74 -8.62
C PRO A 17 -4.36 -15.99 -8.94
N ILE A 18 -3.48 -15.32 -8.19
CA ILE A 18 -2.03 -15.47 -8.28
C ILE A 18 -1.51 -16.01 -6.95
N ASP A 19 -0.52 -16.88 -7.00
CA ASP A 19 0.17 -17.40 -5.82
C ASP A 19 1.28 -16.43 -5.39
N LEU A 20 1.73 -16.52 -4.14
CA LEU A 20 2.83 -15.71 -3.61
C LEU A 20 4.18 -15.97 -4.32
N ASN A 21 4.32 -17.11 -4.99
CA ASN A 21 5.54 -17.47 -5.73
C ASN A 21 5.50 -17.03 -7.21
N GLU A 22 4.37 -16.49 -7.69
CA GLU A 22 4.25 -16.03 -9.07
C GLU A 22 5.11 -14.78 -9.30
N LYS A 23 5.88 -14.78 -10.40
CA LYS A 23 6.75 -13.65 -10.74
C LYS A 23 5.96 -12.61 -11.52
N ILE A 24 5.30 -11.72 -10.78
CA ILE A 24 4.59 -10.57 -11.32
C ILE A 24 5.27 -9.32 -10.78
N GLN A 25 5.53 -8.35 -11.66
CA GLN A 25 6.01 -7.04 -11.28
C GLN A 25 4.84 -6.05 -11.34
N VAL A 26 4.69 -5.27 -10.28
CA VAL A 26 3.67 -4.21 -10.19
C VAL A 26 4.37 -2.86 -10.35
N ASP A 27 4.07 -2.17 -11.45
CA ASP A 27 4.64 -0.85 -11.76
C ASP A 27 3.98 0.27 -10.95
N MET A 28 2.71 0.11 -10.57
CA MET A 28 1.94 1.14 -9.88
C MET A 28 0.88 0.56 -8.95
N ILE A 29 0.69 1.20 -7.79
CA ILE A 29 -0.40 0.93 -6.86
C ILE A 29 -1.19 2.21 -6.62
N VAL A 30 -2.52 2.11 -6.72
CA VAL A 30 -3.44 3.18 -6.30
C VAL A 30 -3.98 2.86 -4.91
N LEU A 31 -3.57 3.64 -3.91
CA LEU A 31 -4.00 3.52 -2.51
C LEU A 31 -5.07 4.55 -2.18
N GLY A 32 -6.07 4.13 -1.41
CA GLY A 32 -7.06 5.04 -0.83
C GLY A 32 -6.52 5.73 0.43
N SER A 33 -6.95 6.97 0.65
CA SER A 33 -6.47 7.81 1.75
C SER A 33 -7.61 8.62 2.38
N VAL A 34 -7.51 8.86 3.69
CA VAL A 34 -8.36 9.80 4.44
C VAL A 34 -7.77 11.20 4.41
N ALA A 35 -6.45 11.32 4.55
CA ALA A 35 -5.70 12.57 4.45
C ALA A 35 -4.29 12.30 3.92
N VAL A 36 -3.70 13.29 3.24
CA VAL A 36 -2.34 13.21 2.70
C VAL A 36 -1.61 14.53 2.89
N SER A 37 -0.30 14.49 3.11
CA SER A 37 0.53 15.69 3.09
C SER A 37 1.23 15.89 1.74
N LYS A 38 1.57 17.13 1.39
CA LYS A 38 2.42 17.43 0.23
C LYS A 38 3.83 16.81 0.33
N GLU A 39 4.24 16.40 1.54
CA GLU A 39 5.48 15.65 1.79
C GLU A 39 5.35 14.14 1.47
N GLY A 40 4.15 13.66 1.08
CA GLY A 40 3.91 12.26 0.70
C GLY A 40 3.46 11.35 1.83
N HIS A 41 3.23 11.88 3.03
CA HIS A 41 2.68 11.11 4.14
C HIS A 41 1.18 10.86 3.93
N ARG A 42 0.71 9.66 4.28
CA ARG A 42 -0.65 9.18 4.04
C ARG A 42 -1.31 8.67 5.31
N ILE A 43 -2.53 9.14 5.60
CA ILE A 43 -3.39 8.57 6.63
C ILE A 43 -4.46 7.72 5.97
N GLY A 44 -4.45 6.42 6.25
CA GLY A 44 -5.49 5.48 5.85
C GLY A 44 -6.68 5.45 6.83
N LYS A 45 -7.50 4.40 6.75
CA LYS A 45 -8.62 4.20 7.70
C LYS A 45 -8.18 3.76 9.11
N GLY A 46 -6.89 3.48 9.32
CA GLY A 46 -6.33 3.11 10.63
C GLY A 46 -6.14 1.60 10.87
N GLU A 47 -6.66 0.72 10.02
CA GLU A 47 -6.54 -0.73 10.19
C GLU A 47 -5.20 -1.31 9.70
N GLY A 48 -4.39 -0.55 8.96
CA GLY A 48 -3.07 -0.99 8.45
C GLY A 48 -3.10 -2.15 7.45
N PHE A 49 -4.26 -2.46 6.84
CA PHE A 49 -4.36 -3.56 5.87
C PHE A 49 -3.58 -3.26 4.58
N SER A 50 -3.74 -2.06 4.00
CA SER A 50 -3.06 -1.71 2.75
C SER A 50 -1.54 -1.66 2.91
N ASP A 51 -1.07 -1.21 4.07
CA ASP A 51 0.36 -1.16 4.39
C ASP A 51 0.93 -2.58 4.55
N LEU A 52 0.17 -3.49 5.17
CA LEU A 52 0.52 -4.91 5.26
C LEU A 52 0.46 -5.63 3.90
N GLU A 53 -0.53 -5.35 3.05
CA GLU A 53 -0.63 -5.88 1.69
C GLU A 53 0.57 -5.45 0.84
N TYR A 54 0.98 -4.18 0.95
CA TYR A 54 2.20 -3.69 0.31
C TYR A 54 3.44 -4.42 0.82
N ALA A 55 3.59 -4.56 2.14
CA ALA A 55 4.71 -5.26 2.75
C ALA A 55 4.81 -6.74 2.33
N VAL A 56 3.66 -7.42 2.19
CA VAL A 56 3.59 -8.79 1.65
C VAL A 56 4.06 -8.82 0.21
N MET A 57 3.57 -7.91 -0.64
CA MET A 57 4.03 -7.82 -2.03
C MET A 57 5.52 -7.51 -2.13
N ALA A 58 6.07 -6.71 -1.20
CA ALA A 58 7.49 -6.37 -1.16
C ALA A 58 8.33 -7.60 -0.79
N ALA A 59 7.89 -8.37 0.21
CA ALA A 59 8.53 -9.63 0.60
C ALA A 59 8.49 -10.68 -0.54
N CYS A 60 7.45 -10.68 -1.36
CA CYS A 60 7.36 -11.52 -2.56
C CYS A 60 8.18 -11.01 -3.76
N GLY A 61 8.78 -9.81 -3.67
CA GLY A 61 9.47 -9.16 -4.79
C GLY A 61 8.55 -8.67 -5.90
N THR A 62 7.23 -8.61 -5.65
CA THR A 62 6.22 -8.12 -6.59
C THR A 62 6.25 -6.60 -6.72
N VAL A 63 6.59 -5.90 -5.64
CA VAL A 63 6.78 -4.44 -5.61
C VAL A 63 8.21 -4.12 -5.18
N THR A 64 8.71 -2.99 -5.66
CA THR A 64 10.07 -2.50 -5.38
C THR A 64 10.04 -1.02 -5.02
N GLU A 65 11.21 -0.42 -4.76
CA GLU A 65 11.35 1.02 -4.56
C GLU A 65 10.88 1.82 -5.80
N ASP A 66 10.97 1.21 -6.99
CA ASP A 66 10.53 1.80 -8.27
C ASP A 66 9.01 1.76 -8.48
N THR A 67 8.28 0.89 -7.77
CA THR A 67 6.82 0.79 -7.87
C THR A 67 6.17 2.11 -7.45
N VAL A 68 5.46 2.77 -8.37
CA VAL A 68 4.86 4.09 -8.13
C VAL A 68 3.63 3.98 -7.23
N ILE A 69 3.59 4.75 -6.14
CA ILE A 69 2.44 4.81 -5.26
C ILE A 69 1.61 6.06 -5.53
N VAL A 70 0.37 5.87 -5.94
CA VAL A 70 -0.56 6.95 -6.27
C VAL A 70 -1.72 6.95 -5.28
N THR A 71 -2.21 8.11 -4.92
CA THR A 71 -3.49 8.25 -4.19
C THR A 71 -4.42 9.19 -4.92
N THR A 72 -5.72 8.90 -4.85
CA THR A 72 -6.78 9.81 -5.30
C THR A 72 -7.50 10.37 -4.08
N VAL A 73 -7.56 11.69 -3.95
CA VAL A 73 -8.22 12.40 -2.84
C VAL A 73 -8.94 13.65 -3.34
N HIS A 74 -9.84 14.20 -2.54
CA HIS A 74 -10.35 15.55 -2.75
C HIS A 74 -9.31 16.60 -2.34
N ASP A 75 -9.36 17.80 -2.92
CA ASP A 75 -8.42 18.89 -2.64
C ASP A 75 -8.36 19.26 -1.14
N GLU A 76 -9.50 19.16 -0.44
CA GLU A 76 -9.60 19.40 1.02
C GLU A 76 -8.92 18.35 1.91
N GLN A 77 -8.54 17.20 1.35
CA GLN A 77 -7.83 16.14 2.08
C GLN A 77 -6.31 16.32 2.00
N ILE A 78 -5.83 17.37 1.34
CA ILE A 78 -4.40 17.69 1.21
C ILE A 78 -4.01 18.69 2.29
N PHE A 79 -2.96 18.34 3.01
CA PHE A 79 -2.33 19.17 4.02
C PHE A 79 -0.92 19.56 3.58
N ASP A 80 -0.41 20.72 4.00
CA ASP A 80 0.99 21.05 3.75
C ASP A 80 1.91 20.07 4.48
N LYS A 81 1.60 19.76 5.74
CA LYS A 81 2.29 18.80 6.59
C LYS A 81 1.31 18.02 7.45
N LEU A 82 1.72 16.84 7.87
CA LEU A 82 1.07 16.04 8.91
C LEU A 82 2.10 15.79 10.02
N PRO A 83 1.70 15.62 11.30
CA PRO A 83 2.67 15.35 12.38
C PRO A 83 3.45 14.06 12.10
N HIS A 84 4.78 14.16 12.04
CA HIS A 84 5.66 13.06 11.61
C HIS A 84 5.61 11.86 12.57
N GLU A 85 5.34 12.11 13.85
CA GLU A 85 5.19 11.10 14.90
C GLU A 85 4.00 10.15 14.68
N LEU A 86 3.06 10.49 13.80
CA LEU A 86 1.96 9.60 13.43
C LEU A 86 2.39 8.46 12.53
N PHE A 87 3.51 8.60 11.81
CA PHE A 87 3.94 7.66 10.79
C PHE A 87 5.00 6.71 11.32
N GLN A 88 4.86 5.46 10.93
CA GLN A 88 5.73 4.36 11.33
C GLN A 88 6.53 3.85 10.12
N PRO A 89 7.64 3.14 10.35
CA PRO A 89 8.46 2.60 9.25
C PRO A 89 7.75 1.63 8.30
N PHE A 90 6.57 1.12 8.69
CA PHE A 90 5.74 0.24 7.89
C PHE A 90 4.66 0.96 7.08
N ASP A 91 4.43 2.26 7.32
CA ASP A 91 3.42 3.02 6.58
C ASP A 91 3.91 3.31 5.15
N VAL A 92 3.03 3.09 4.17
CA VAL A 92 3.37 3.26 2.76
C VAL A 92 3.13 4.72 2.35
N PRO A 93 4.19 5.49 2.00
CA PRO A 93 4.04 6.85 1.51
C PRO A 93 3.52 6.87 0.07
N VAL A 94 3.08 8.03 -0.39
CA VAL A 94 2.63 8.25 -1.77
C VAL A 94 3.67 9.05 -2.56
N ASP A 95 3.82 8.69 -3.84
CA ASP A 95 4.68 9.39 -4.80
C ASP A 95 3.88 10.45 -5.59
N PHE A 96 2.59 10.19 -5.83
CA PHE A 96 1.68 11.11 -6.52
C PHE A 96 0.36 11.26 -5.79
N ILE A 97 -0.11 12.50 -5.69
CA ILE A 97 -1.42 12.86 -5.16
C ILE A 97 -2.26 13.42 -6.31
N VAL A 98 -3.34 12.73 -6.65
CA VAL A 98 -4.25 13.11 -7.73
C VAL A 98 -5.55 13.63 -7.12
N THR A 99 -5.95 14.83 -7.51
CA THR A 99 -7.24 15.43 -7.17
C THR A 99 -8.07 15.73 -8.42
N PRO A 100 -9.33 16.14 -8.27
CA PRO A 100 -10.11 16.65 -9.40
C PRO A 100 -9.47 17.85 -10.13
N THR A 101 -8.61 18.62 -9.46
CA THR A 101 -8.07 19.89 -10.00
C THR A 101 -6.59 19.81 -10.40
N GLN A 102 -5.82 18.89 -9.83
CA GLN A 102 -4.37 18.84 -10.02
C GLN A 102 -3.76 17.46 -9.78
N VAL A 103 -2.53 17.31 -10.25
CA VAL A 103 -1.64 16.19 -9.92
C VAL A 103 -0.40 16.77 -9.26
N ILE A 104 -0.09 16.29 -8.06
CA ILE A 104 1.07 16.72 -7.27
C ILE A 104 2.05 15.55 -7.22
N GLU A 105 3.27 15.78 -7.72
CA GLU A 105 4.40 14.88 -7.55
C GLU A 105 5.10 15.18 -6.23
N VAL A 106 5.35 14.15 -5.42
CA VAL A 106 6.08 14.27 -4.16
C VAL A 106 7.57 14.17 -4.44
N THR A 107 8.30 15.26 -4.18
CA THR A 107 9.76 15.33 -4.37
C THR A 107 10.44 15.92 -3.13
N PRO A 108 11.42 15.21 -2.51
CA PRO A 108 11.87 13.86 -2.84
C PRO A 108 10.84 12.79 -2.44
N ARG A 109 10.89 11.61 -3.08
CA ARG A 109 10.09 10.45 -2.66
C ARG A 109 10.54 9.98 -1.28
N LEU A 110 9.57 9.61 -0.44
CA LEU A 110 9.82 9.02 0.86
C LEU A 110 10.23 7.54 0.72
N PRO A 111 11.04 6.99 1.64
CA PRO A 111 11.41 5.58 1.63
C PRO A 111 10.18 4.69 1.84
N LYS A 112 10.10 3.61 1.06
CA LYS A 112 9.01 2.63 1.13
C LYS A 112 9.40 1.45 2.01
N PRO A 113 8.44 0.78 2.68
CA PRO A 113 8.72 -0.45 3.41
C PRO A 113 9.34 -1.52 2.51
N LYS A 114 10.42 -2.17 2.97
CA LYS A 114 11.13 -3.19 2.16
C LYS A 114 10.57 -4.61 2.31
N GLY A 115 9.58 -4.80 3.18
CA GLY A 115 9.05 -6.11 3.53
C GLY A 115 8.22 -6.04 4.81
N ILE A 116 7.89 -7.21 5.35
CA ILE A 116 7.04 -7.35 6.53
C ILE A 116 7.86 -7.07 7.79
N LEU A 117 7.39 -6.10 8.59
CA LEU A 117 7.96 -5.83 9.90
C LEU A 117 7.35 -6.78 10.94
N TRP A 118 7.95 -7.96 11.11
CA TRP A 118 7.37 -9.05 11.92
C TRP A 118 7.13 -8.69 13.39
N ASN A 119 7.97 -7.84 13.98
CA ASN A 119 7.90 -7.44 15.40
C ASN A 119 6.74 -6.49 15.74
N VAL A 120 6.05 -5.92 14.76
CA VAL A 120 4.83 -5.11 14.99
C VAL A 120 3.54 -5.89 14.76
N LEU A 121 3.61 -7.12 14.24
CA LEU A 121 2.43 -7.95 14.02
C LEU A 121 2.04 -8.69 15.31
N SER A 122 0.76 -8.57 15.68
CA SER A 122 0.20 -9.34 16.80
C SER A 122 -0.03 -10.80 16.41
N ASP A 123 0.05 -11.70 17.39
CA ASP A 123 -0.29 -13.13 17.19
C ASP A 123 -1.69 -13.32 16.60
N ARG A 124 -2.63 -12.47 17.00
CA ARG A 124 -3.98 -12.46 16.44
C ARG A 124 -3.97 -12.23 14.93
N ARG A 125 -3.18 -11.27 14.42
CA ARG A 125 -3.07 -11.01 12.97
C ARG A 125 -2.45 -12.21 12.24
N LEU A 126 -1.41 -12.81 12.82
CA LEU A 126 -0.76 -14.00 12.26
C LEU A 126 -1.71 -15.22 12.20
N GLN A 127 -2.64 -15.35 13.15
CA GLN A 127 -3.66 -16.38 13.13
C GLN A 127 -4.77 -16.11 12.12
N LEU A 128 -5.20 -14.84 11.99
CA LEU A 128 -6.28 -14.42 11.10
C LEU A 128 -5.89 -14.45 9.62
N ILE A 129 -4.61 -14.28 9.30
CA ILE A 129 -4.11 -14.19 7.93
C ILE A 129 -3.15 -15.35 7.68
N PRO A 130 -3.63 -16.52 7.21
CA PRO A 130 -2.83 -17.74 7.08
C PRO A 130 -1.54 -17.56 6.26
N MET A 131 -1.58 -16.71 5.23
CA MET A 131 -0.42 -16.48 4.36
C MET A 131 0.78 -15.89 5.10
N LEU A 132 0.54 -15.14 6.18
CA LEU A 132 1.63 -14.55 6.97
C LEU A 132 2.46 -15.62 7.68
N LYS A 133 1.87 -16.77 8.03
CA LYS A 133 2.63 -17.89 8.61
C LYS A 133 3.59 -18.46 7.58
N THR A 134 3.10 -18.73 6.38
CA THR A 134 3.92 -19.24 5.27
C THR A 134 5.06 -18.29 4.91
N LEU A 135 4.82 -16.98 4.94
CA LEU A 135 5.86 -15.98 4.66
C LEU A 135 6.87 -15.88 5.80
N ARG A 136 6.42 -15.90 7.05
CA ARG A 136 7.31 -15.85 8.21
C ARG A 136 8.28 -17.03 8.25
N ASP A 137 7.78 -18.23 7.93
CA ASP A 137 8.59 -19.45 7.92
C ASP A 137 9.62 -19.46 6.76
N LYS A 138 9.45 -18.61 5.74
CA LYS A 138 10.41 -18.44 4.64
C LYS A 138 11.46 -17.34 4.91
N ASP A 139 11.08 -16.32 5.68
CA ASP A 139 11.95 -15.20 6.06
C ASP A 139 12.91 -15.57 7.21
N MET A 140 12.58 -16.62 7.98
CA MET A 140 13.40 -17.18 9.06
C MET A 140 14.34 -18.28 8.57
#